data_AF-A0A4Q5NLW1-F1
#
_entry.id   AF-A0A4Q5NLW1-F1
#
_cell.length_a   1.000
_cell.length_b   1.000
_cell.length_c   1.000
_cell.angle_alpha   90.00
_cell.angle_beta   90.00
_cell.angle_gamma   90.00
#
_symmetry.space_group_name_H-M   'P 1'
#
loop_
_entity.id
_entity.type
_entity.pdbx_description
1 polymer ?
#
loop_
_entity_poly.entity_id
_entity_poly.type
_entity_poly.pdbx_seq_one_letter_code
_entity_poly.pdbx_strand_id
1 'polypeptide(L)'
;MVAVIVAATFAVPAIAADVAGLMKTQPVVSTQTNKNIYDLERCMIEVDAPIMPHVYRQPDRPQRTLFVWDGGGGVGGVSAAALLDGIDNTKITFWGREKILRRIQPCIDLAYSG
;
A
#
# COMPACT_ATOMS: atom_id res chain seq x y z
N MET A 1 9.44 56.12 -0.75
CA MET A 1 8.72 55.18 -1.64
C MET A 1 8.91 53.78 -1.09
N VAL A 2 7.84 53.11 -0.68
CA VAL A 2 7.88 51.72 -0.18
C VAL A 2 7.49 50.81 -1.32
N ALA A 3 8.42 49.97 -1.79
CA ALA A 3 8.16 49.00 -2.83
C ALA A 3 7.52 47.75 -2.20
N VAL A 4 6.27 47.46 -2.53
CA VAL A 4 5.57 46.24 -2.12
C VAL A 4 5.93 45.15 -3.12
N ILE A 5 6.68 44.15 -2.66
CA ILE A 5 6.97 42.93 -3.44
C ILE A 5 5.80 41.98 -3.25
N VAL A 6 5.00 41.78 -4.29
CA VAL A 6 3.92 40.77 -4.32
C VAL A 6 4.55 39.46 -4.78
N ALA A 7 4.74 38.51 -3.85
CA ALA A 7 5.18 37.16 -4.19
C ALA A 7 4.00 36.37 -4.78
N ALA A 8 4.06 36.07 -6.08
CA ALA A 8 3.10 35.20 -6.74
C ALA A 8 3.36 33.74 -6.33
N THR A 9 2.48 33.17 -5.50
CA THR A 9 2.49 31.74 -5.18
C THR A 9 1.84 30.97 -6.33
N PHE A 10 2.63 30.22 -7.09
CA PHE A 10 2.08 29.29 -8.07
C PHE A 10 1.47 28.09 -7.33
N ALA A 11 0.17 27.87 -7.51
CA ALA A 11 -0.49 26.67 -7.00
C ALA A 11 -0.01 25.47 -7.82
N VAL A 12 0.80 24.60 -7.22
CA VAL A 12 1.14 23.31 -7.82
C VAL A 12 -0.09 22.40 -7.66
N PRO A 13 -0.60 21.77 -8.73
CA PRO A 13 -1.71 20.84 -8.61
C PRO A 13 -1.30 19.67 -7.71
N ALA A 14 -2.12 19.41 -6.70
CA ALA A 14 -1.96 18.23 -5.84
C ALA A 14 -2.36 16.98 -6.65
N ILE A 15 -1.38 16.19 -7.07
CA ILE A 15 -1.62 14.87 -7.67
C ILE A 15 -1.92 13.93 -6.50
N ALA A 16 -3.21 13.68 -6.25
CA ALA A 16 -3.65 12.74 -5.23
C ALA A 16 -3.62 11.30 -5.78
N ALA A 17 -2.93 10.43 -5.06
CA ALA A 17 -2.94 8.99 -5.27
C ALA A 17 -4.36 8.42 -5.11
N ASP A 18 -4.94 7.83 -6.18
CA ASP A 18 -6.29 7.24 -6.13
C ASP A 18 -6.29 5.76 -5.74
N VAL A 19 -5.98 5.50 -4.46
CA VAL A 19 -6.00 4.15 -3.87
C VAL A 19 -7.42 3.57 -3.88
N ALA A 20 -8.43 4.41 -3.63
CA ALA A 20 -9.82 3.97 -3.58
C ALA A 20 -10.31 3.49 -4.95
N GLY A 21 -9.92 4.17 -6.02
CA GLY A 21 -10.17 3.76 -7.40
C GLY A 21 -9.52 2.41 -7.72
N LEU A 22 -8.26 2.21 -7.29
CA LEU A 22 -7.58 0.92 -7.46
C LEU A 22 -8.30 -0.22 -6.71
N MET A 23 -8.69 0.00 -5.46
CA MET A 23 -9.34 -1.03 -4.63
C MET A 23 -10.77 -1.39 -5.05
N LYS A 24 -11.42 -0.58 -5.90
CA LYS A 24 -12.71 -0.92 -6.54
C LYS A 24 -12.58 -2.01 -7.61
N THR A 25 -11.37 -2.24 -8.11
CA THR A 25 -11.10 -3.32 -9.08
C THR A 25 -11.12 -4.69 -8.41
N GLN A 26 -11.23 -5.76 -9.20
CA GLN A 26 -11.14 -7.12 -8.67
C GLN A 26 -9.72 -7.36 -8.12
N PRO A 27 -9.58 -7.89 -6.89
CA PRO A 27 -8.27 -8.20 -6.34
C PRO A 27 -7.60 -9.31 -7.16
N VAL A 28 -6.29 -9.16 -7.36
CA VAL A 28 -5.46 -10.18 -8.04
C VAL A 28 -5.25 -11.38 -7.11
N VAL A 29 -5.08 -11.11 -5.82
CA VAL A 29 -4.97 -12.12 -4.77
C VAL A 29 -5.88 -11.75 -3.62
N SER A 30 -6.63 -12.73 -3.11
CA SER A 30 -7.39 -12.63 -1.87
C SER A 30 -7.29 -13.96 -1.15
N THR A 31 -6.51 -14.01 -0.09
CA THR A 31 -6.26 -15.23 0.67
C THR A 31 -6.27 -14.98 2.17
N GLN A 32 -6.30 -16.06 2.95
CA GLN A 32 -6.28 -16.06 4.40
C GLN A 32 -5.16 -16.95 4.91
N THR A 33 -4.53 -16.52 6.00
CA THR A 33 -3.40 -17.21 6.64
C THR A 33 -3.54 -17.21 8.16
N ASN A 34 -2.94 -18.21 8.81
CA ASN A 34 -2.77 -18.29 10.26
C ASN A 34 -1.57 -17.49 10.79
N LYS A 35 -0.89 -16.71 9.95
CA LYS A 35 0.22 -15.86 10.38
C LYS A 35 -0.28 -14.57 11.01
N ASN A 36 0.48 -14.12 11.99
CA ASN A 36 0.19 -12.87 12.65
C ASN A 36 0.44 -11.69 11.70
N ILE A 37 -0.43 -10.68 11.75
CA ILE A 37 -0.35 -9.49 10.91
C ILE A 37 1.02 -8.81 11.00
N TYR A 38 1.63 -8.73 12.20
CA TYR A 38 2.91 -8.05 12.40
C TYR A 38 4.07 -8.75 11.67
N ASP A 39 4.04 -10.07 11.57
CA ASP A 39 5.05 -10.85 10.84
C ASP A 39 4.94 -10.62 9.33
N LEU A 40 3.71 -10.61 8.82
CA LEU A 40 3.42 -10.33 7.41
C LEU A 40 3.79 -8.89 7.05
N GLU A 41 3.43 -7.92 7.88
CA GLU A 41 3.77 -6.52 7.68
C GLU A 41 5.29 -6.34 7.59
N ARG A 42 6.02 -6.94 8.52
CA ARG A 42 7.48 -6.89 8.53
C ARG A 42 8.07 -7.45 7.24
N CYS A 43 7.61 -8.62 6.82
CA CYS A 43 8.06 -9.22 5.56
C CYS A 43 7.77 -8.30 4.35
N MET A 44 6.55 -7.76 4.25
CA MET A 44 6.17 -6.91 3.12
C MET A 44 6.97 -5.60 3.05
N ILE A 45 7.37 -5.04 4.19
CA ILE A 45 8.23 -3.84 4.25
C ILE A 45 9.66 -4.18 3.84
N GLU A 46 10.21 -5.30 4.32
CA GLU A 46 11.61 -5.68 4.11
C GLU A 46 11.89 -6.14 2.66
N VAL A 47 10.91 -6.77 1.99
CA VAL A 47 11.14 -7.41 0.69
C VAL A 47 11.10 -6.44 -0.50
N ASP A 48 10.50 -5.25 -0.37
CA ASP A 48 10.33 -4.33 -1.52
C ASP A 48 11.34 -3.19 -1.61
N ALA A 49 12.55 -3.33 -1.05
CA ALA A 49 13.61 -2.35 -1.27
C ALA A 49 14.01 -2.29 -2.77
N PRO A 50 14.13 -1.10 -3.40
CA PRO A 50 14.11 0.25 -2.81
C PRO A 50 12.76 0.99 -2.87
N ILE A 51 11.69 0.39 -3.41
CA ILE A 51 10.37 1.04 -3.50
C ILE A 51 9.54 0.59 -2.30
N MET A 52 9.83 1.19 -1.15
CA MET A 52 9.11 0.87 0.07
C MET A 52 7.64 1.32 -0.04
N PRO A 53 6.68 0.49 0.39
CA PRO A 53 5.29 0.91 0.45
C PRO A 53 5.07 2.01 1.48
N HIS A 54 4.08 2.85 1.22
CA HIS A 54 3.43 3.62 2.26
C HIS A 54 2.56 2.68 3.10
N VAL A 55 2.76 2.72 4.43
CA VAL A 55 2.06 1.85 5.38
C VAL A 55 1.10 2.69 6.20
N TYR A 56 -0.20 2.40 6.08
CA TYR A 56 -1.27 3.08 6.81
C TYR A 56 -1.87 2.13 7.83
N ARG A 57 -1.73 2.49 9.11
CA ARG A 57 -2.39 1.80 10.23
C ARG A 57 -3.28 2.77 10.98
N GLN A 58 -4.50 2.35 11.22
CA GLN A 58 -5.49 3.15 11.94
C GLN A 58 -5.41 2.82 13.45
N PRO A 59 -5.26 3.81 14.34
CA PRO A 59 -5.21 3.56 15.79
C PRO A 59 -6.48 2.89 16.33
N ASP A 60 -7.63 3.17 15.71
CA ASP A 60 -8.94 2.59 16.05
C ASP A 60 -9.15 1.19 15.44
N ARG A 61 -8.29 0.76 14.50
CA ARG A 61 -8.36 -0.56 13.85
C ARG A 61 -6.97 -1.19 13.79
N PRO A 62 -6.39 -1.58 14.93
CA PRO A 62 -5.06 -2.16 14.98
C PRO A 62 -4.94 -3.46 14.19
N GLN A 63 -6.05 -4.17 13.95
CA GLN A 63 -6.12 -5.37 13.13
C GLN A 63 -6.09 -5.12 11.61
N ARG A 64 -5.94 -3.86 11.18
CA ARG A 64 -5.92 -3.48 9.75
C ARG A 64 -4.72 -2.65 9.38
N THR A 65 -4.08 -3.06 8.30
CA THR A 65 -2.96 -2.32 7.72
C THR A 65 -3.06 -2.31 6.21
N LEU A 66 -2.94 -1.12 5.63
CA LEU A 66 -2.97 -0.89 4.20
C LEU A 66 -1.57 -0.50 3.73
N PHE A 67 -1.07 -1.24 2.74
CA PHE A 67 0.14 -0.96 2.00
C PHE A 67 -0.22 -0.34 0.65
N VAL A 68 0.49 0.73 0.28
CA VAL A 68 0.30 1.43 -0.99
C VAL A 68 1.65 1.62 -1.66
N TRP A 69 1.77 1.16 -2.91
CA TRP A 69 2.95 1.35 -3.73
C TRP A 69 2.67 2.37 -4.81
N ASP A 70 3.38 3.49 -4.71
CA ASP A 70 3.32 4.54 -5.72
C ASP A 70 4.18 4.17 -6.92
N GLY A 71 3.69 4.50 -8.10
CA GLY A 71 4.43 4.32 -9.33
C GLY A 71 3.59 4.81 -10.47
N GLY A 72 4.12 5.78 -11.22
CA GLY A 72 3.41 6.63 -12.19
C GLY A 72 2.79 5.96 -13.42
N GLY A 73 2.20 4.78 -13.28
CA GLY A 73 1.42 4.13 -14.34
C GLY A 73 0.31 3.21 -13.84
N GLY A 74 -0.18 3.37 -12.61
CA GLY A 74 -1.46 2.79 -12.17
C GLY A 74 -2.53 3.86 -11.94
N VAL A 75 -3.68 3.47 -11.36
CA VAL A 75 -4.84 4.36 -11.19
C VAL A 75 -4.48 5.52 -10.27
N GLY A 76 -4.60 6.76 -10.78
CA GLY A 76 -4.25 7.96 -10.03
C GLY A 76 -2.81 8.01 -9.52
N GLY A 77 -1.85 7.31 -10.15
CA GLY A 77 -0.45 7.28 -9.69
C GLY A 77 -0.10 6.16 -8.71
N VAL A 78 -1.09 5.33 -8.32
CA VAL A 78 -0.89 4.16 -7.45
C VAL A 78 -0.67 2.91 -8.31
N SER A 79 0.46 2.23 -8.14
CA SER A 79 0.81 1.02 -8.89
C SER A 79 0.25 -0.27 -8.27
N ALA A 80 0.14 -0.33 -6.95
CA ALA A 80 -0.42 -1.47 -6.24
C ALA A 80 -0.89 -1.10 -4.83
N ALA A 81 -1.74 -1.94 -4.25
CA ALA A 81 -2.15 -1.85 -2.85
C ALA A 81 -2.32 -3.25 -2.25
N ALA A 82 -2.03 -3.40 -0.96
CA ALA A 82 -2.31 -4.61 -0.20
C ALA A 82 -3.00 -4.28 1.12
N LEU A 83 -4.07 -4.99 1.45
CA LEU A 83 -4.76 -4.89 2.72
C LEU A 83 -4.53 -6.16 3.53
N LEU A 84 -4.07 -5.98 4.76
CA LEU A 84 -4.06 -7.00 5.80
C LEU A 84 -5.21 -6.73 6.77
N ASP A 85 -6.04 -7.75 7.06
CA ASP A 85 -7.18 -7.63 7.99
C ASP A 85 -7.26 -8.87 8.90
N GLY A 86 -7.19 -8.66 10.22
CA GLY A 86 -7.13 -9.71 11.25
C GLY A 86 -5.75 -9.80 11.90
N ILE A 87 -5.68 -10.15 13.19
CA ILE A 87 -4.41 -10.24 13.94
C ILE A 87 -3.76 -11.61 13.77
N ASP A 88 -4.41 -12.69 14.22
CA ASP A 88 -3.82 -14.05 14.19
C ASP A 88 -4.28 -14.90 13.00
N ASN A 89 -5.34 -14.45 12.31
CA ASN A 89 -5.87 -15.11 11.12
C ASN A 89 -6.03 -14.07 10.00
N THR A 90 -4.90 -13.58 9.52
CA THR A 90 -4.82 -12.41 8.66
C THR A 90 -5.34 -12.72 7.25
N LYS A 91 -6.30 -11.94 6.79
CA LYS A 91 -6.71 -11.91 5.39
C LYS A 91 -5.80 -10.95 4.62
N ILE A 92 -5.19 -11.44 3.55
CA ILE A 92 -4.35 -10.68 2.63
C ILE A 92 -5.15 -10.45 1.36
N THR A 93 -5.36 -9.18 1.00
CA THR A 93 -5.98 -8.81 -0.29
C THR A 93 -5.05 -7.88 -1.06
N PHE A 94 -4.78 -8.17 -2.32
CA PHE A 94 -3.85 -7.41 -3.15
C PHE A 94 -4.49 -6.96 -4.46
N TRP A 95 -4.19 -5.72 -4.85
CA TRP A 95 -4.60 -5.09 -6.09
C TRP A 95 -3.40 -4.50 -6.82
N GLY A 96 -3.46 -4.50 -8.15
CA GLY A 96 -2.49 -3.81 -8.99
C GLY A 96 -1.49 -4.72 -9.68
N ARG A 97 -0.28 -4.21 -9.89
CA ARG A 97 0.67 -4.79 -10.84
C ARG A 97 1.29 -6.11 -10.36
N GLU A 98 1.35 -7.07 -11.28
CA GLU A 98 1.99 -8.38 -11.06
C GLU A 98 3.46 -8.27 -10.63
N LYS A 99 4.19 -7.25 -11.11
CA LYS A 99 5.58 -7.02 -10.70
C LYS A 99 5.72 -6.82 -9.19
N ILE A 100 4.80 -6.08 -8.56
CA ILE A 100 4.80 -5.88 -7.10
C ILE A 100 4.36 -7.17 -6.42
N LEU A 101 3.33 -7.85 -6.94
CA LEU A 101 2.89 -9.15 -6.42
C LEU A 101 4.05 -10.14 -6.34
N ARG A 102 4.84 -10.30 -7.41
CA ARG A 102 5.99 -11.22 -7.44
C ARG A 102 7.04 -10.89 -6.38
N ARG A 103 7.17 -9.62 -5.95
CA ARG A 103 8.08 -9.24 -4.88
C ARG A 103 7.54 -9.65 -3.53
N ILE A 104 6.28 -9.37 -3.24
CA ILE A 104 5.65 -9.72 -1.95
C ILE A 104 5.20 -11.19 -1.87
N GLN A 105 5.26 -11.94 -2.97
CA GLN A 105 4.83 -13.33 -3.05
C GLN A 105 5.47 -14.22 -1.97
N PRO A 106 6.78 -14.13 -1.66
CA PRO A 106 7.38 -14.91 -0.57
C PRO A 106 6.74 -14.65 0.80
N CYS A 107 6.23 -13.44 1.05
CA CYS A 107 5.50 -13.11 2.28
C CYS A 107 4.11 -13.75 2.31
N ILE A 108 3.46 -13.82 1.14
CA ILE A 108 2.18 -14.52 0.97
C ILE A 108 2.39 -16.04 1.08
N ASP A 109 3.54 -16.56 0.64
CA ASP A 109 3.87 -17.98 0.70
C ASP A 109 4.31 -18.42 2.11
N LEU A 110 5.02 -17.56 2.85
CA LEU A 110 5.26 -17.73 4.31
C LEU A 110 3.94 -17.87 5.09
N ALA A 111 2.87 -17.28 4.57
CA ALA A 111 1.53 -17.39 5.10
C ALA A 111 0.98 -18.84 5.05
N TYR A 112 1.60 -19.73 4.28
CA TYR A 112 1.23 -21.14 4.14
C TYR A 112 2.22 -22.12 4.78
N SER A 113 3.42 -21.68 5.18
CA SER A 113 4.35 -22.54 5.90
C SER A 113 3.90 -22.69 7.36
N GLY A 114 3.30 -23.84 7.67
CA GLY A 114 2.81 -24.22 9.00
C GLY A 114 3.87 -24.10 10.08
#